data_AF-A0A7C7JUB3-F1
#
_entry.id   AF-A0A7C7JUB3-F1
#
_cell.length_a   1.000
_cell.length_b   1.000
_cell.length_c   1.000
_cell.angle_alpha   90.00
_cell.angle_beta   90.00
_cell.angle_gamma   90.00
#
_symmetry.space_group_name_H-M   'P 1'
#
loop_
_entity.id
_entity.type
_entity.pdbx_description
1 polymer ?
#
loop_
_entity_poly.entity_id
_entity_poly.type
_entity_poly.pdbx_seq_one_letter_code
_entity_poly.pdbx_strand_id
1 'polypeptide(L)'
;MSETEQNSQEVDESTVEAPSLEERLRRLEEILSRLEQDDVALEEALELFEEGVGHVRDAERLLAETELRVQELLGSGDVEVMGLD
;
A
#
# COMPACT_ATOMS: atom_id res chain seq x y z
N MET A 1 1.00 17.84 42.26
CA MET A 1 1.21 16.39 42.21
C MET A 1 0.17 15.84 41.26
N SER A 2 0.64 15.42 40.09
CA SER A 2 0.00 14.55 39.09
C SER A 2 -1.35 14.98 38.50
N GLU A 3 -1.30 15.93 37.58
CA GLU A 3 -2.24 15.97 36.46
C GLU A 3 -1.79 14.91 35.45
N THR A 4 -2.38 13.71 35.53
CA THR A 4 -2.29 12.73 34.44
C THR A 4 -3.45 13.03 33.51
N GLU A 5 -3.20 13.91 32.54
CA GLU A 5 -4.08 14.07 31.38
C GLU A 5 -4.03 12.75 30.58
N GLN A 6 -5.07 11.95 30.77
CA GLN A 6 -5.41 10.82 29.92
C GLN A 6 -5.78 11.37 28.55
N ASN A 7 -4.81 11.45 27.64
CA ASN A 7 -5.10 11.61 26.23
C ASN A 7 -5.58 10.26 25.70
N SER A 8 -6.89 10.03 25.83
CA SER A 8 -7.64 9.06 25.04
C SER A 8 -7.65 9.53 23.60
N GLN A 9 -6.70 9.08 22.78
CA GLN A 9 -6.93 9.06 21.34
C GLN A 9 -7.74 7.81 21.01
N GLU A 10 -9.05 7.94 21.19
CA GLU A 10 -10.01 7.23 20.35
C GLU A 10 -9.81 7.75 18.93
N VAL A 11 -9.08 7.02 18.10
CA VAL A 11 -9.14 7.16 16.65
C VAL A 11 -10.32 6.34 16.16
N ASP A 12 -11.51 6.92 16.27
CA ASP A 12 -12.65 6.58 15.42
C ASP A 12 -12.80 7.73 14.42
N GLU A 13 -12.23 7.56 13.22
CA GLU A 13 -12.60 8.43 12.10
C GLU A 13 -12.60 7.59 10.81
N SER A 14 -13.82 7.24 10.42
CA SER A 14 -14.22 6.58 9.18
C SER A 14 -13.97 7.49 7.97
N THR A 15 -12.71 7.79 7.72
CA THR A 15 -12.22 8.19 6.41
C THR A 15 -11.69 6.93 5.74
N VAL A 16 -12.40 6.45 4.72
CA VAL A 16 -11.90 5.36 3.88
C VAL A 16 -10.81 5.96 2.99
N GLU A 17 -9.65 6.27 3.58
CA GLU A 17 -8.47 6.60 2.80
C GLU A 17 -8.02 5.35 2.04
N ALA A 18 -7.61 5.55 0.79
CA ALA A 18 -7.07 4.45 0.00
C ALA A 18 -5.83 3.89 0.73
N PRO A 19 -5.66 2.55 0.77
CA PRO A 19 -4.55 1.96 1.50
C PRO A 19 -3.21 2.44 0.95
N SER A 20 -2.28 2.69 1.86
CA SER A 20 -0.90 3.07 1.58
C SER A 20 -0.14 1.99 0.81
N LEU A 21 1.03 2.34 0.26
CA LEU A 21 1.88 1.37 -0.42
C LEU A 21 2.28 0.23 0.54
N GLU A 22 2.67 0.57 1.76
CA GLU A 22 3.08 -0.38 2.79
C GLU A 22 1.94 -1.34 3.15
N GLU A 23 0.71 -0.84 3.28
CA GLU A 23 -0.46 -1.68 3.56
C GLU A 23 -0.78 -2.62 2.40
N ARG A 24 -0.66 -2.15 1.16
CA ARG A 24 -0.86 -2.98 -0.04
C ARG A 24 0.19 -4.08 -0.14
N LEU A 25 1.45 -3.77 0.14
CA LEU A 25 2.53 -4.75 0.17
C LEU A 25 2.32 -5.79 1.27
N ARG A 26 1.95 -5.36 2.48
CA ARG A 26 1.60 -6.28 3.57
C ARG A 26 0.44 -7.20 3.16
N ARG A 27 -0.59 -6.65 2.51
CA ARG A 27 -1.73 -7.46 2.06
C ARG A 27 -1.35 -8.46 0.98
N LEU A 28 -0.46 -8.09 0.06
CA LEU A 28 0.09 -9.01 -0.93
C LEU A 28 0.87 -10.17 -0.28
N GLU A 29 1.65 -9.89 0.77
CA GLU A 29 2.36 -10.94 1.53
C GLU A 29 1.37 -11.90 2.22
N GLU A 30 0.28 -11.38 2.80
CA GLU A 30 -0.78 -12.20 3.39
C GLU A 30 -1.47 -13.09 2.35
N ILE A 31 -1.79 -12.52 1.18
CA ILE A 31 -2.39 -13.25 0.05
C ILE A 31 -1.47 -14.39 -0.38
N LEU A 32 -0.17 -14.12 -0.57
CA LEU A 32 0.81 -15.14 -0.92
C LEU A 32 0.88 -16.23 0.17
N SER A 33 0.98 -15.83 1.44
CA SER A 33 1.02 -16.78 2.56
C SER A 33 -0.23 -17.65 2.63
N ARG A 34 -1.40 -17.13 2.25
CA ARG A 34 -2.63 -17.95 2.16
C ARG A 34 -2.56 -18.89 0.98
N LEU A 35 -2.24 -18.40 -0.23
CA LEU A 35 -2.16 -19.22 -1.45
C LEU A 35 -1.15 -20.37 -1.38
N GLU A 36 -0.13 -20.26 -0.53
CA GLU A 36 0.86 -21.31 -0.29
C GLU A 36 0.35 -22.44 0.62
N GLN A 37 -0.81 -22.28 1.26
CA GLN A 37 -1.38 -23.31 2.14
C GLN A 37 -2.03 -24.43 1.31
N ASP A 38 -1.78 -25.68 1.71
CA ASP A 38 -2.27 -26.88 1.00
C ASP A 38 -3.80 -27.01 0.99
N ASP A 39 -4.53 -26.23 1.81
CA ASP A 39 -5.97 -26.34 2.03
C ASP A 39 -6.80 -25.21 1.39
N VAL A 40 -6.20 -24.37 0.53
CA VAL A 40 -6.93 -23.31 -0.17
C VAL A 40 -7.86 -23.89 -1.24
N ALA A 41 -9.14 -23.55 -1.14
CA ALA A 41 -10.12 -23.92 -2.16
C ALA A 41 -9.89 -23.12 -3.45
N LEU A 42 -10.17 -23.72 -4.61
CA LEU A 42 -9.94 -23.06 -5.91
C LEU A 42 -10.66 -21.70 -6.03
N GLU A 43 -11.90 -21.60 -5.54
CA GLU A 43 -12.67 -20.35 -5.56
C GLU A 43 -11.96 -19.26 -4.73
N GLU A 44 -11.53 -19.62 -3.52
CA GLU A 44 -10.77 -18.72 -2.64
C GLU A 44 -9.44 -18.30 -3.28
N ALA A 45 -8.75 -19.23 -3.95
CA ALA A 45 -7.50 -18.92 -4.65
C ALA A 45 -7.71 -17.90 -5.78
N LEU A 46 -8.84 -17.99 -6.50
CA LEU A 46 -9.19 -17.04 -7.55
C LEU A 46 -9.52 -15.65 -6.96
N GLU A 47 -10.31 -15.60 -5.89
CA GLU A 47 -10.62 -14.35 -5.20
C GLU A 47 -9.35 -13.65 -4.69
N LEU A 48 -8.45 -14.40 -4.04
CA LEU A 48 -7.17 -13.91 -3.55
C LEU A 48 -6.26 -13.42 -4.69
N PHE A 49 -6.25 -14.12 -5.82
CA PHE A 49 -5.48 -13.71 -6.99
C PHE A 49 -6.01 -12.40 -7.59
N GLU A 50 -7.33 -12.27 -7.75
CA GLU A 50 -7.96 -11.04 -8.23
C GLU A 50 -7.68 -9.86 -7.29
N GLU A 51 -7.76 -10.09 -5.98
CA GLU A 51 -7.41 -9.10 -4.97
C GLU A 51 -5.94 -8.66 -5.12
N GLY A 52 -5.03 -9.61 -5.25
CA GLY A 52 -3.60 -9.34 -5.44
C GLY A 52 -3.30 -8.51 -6.69
N VAL A 53 -3.94 -8.83 -7.82
CA VAL A 53 -3.83 -8.03 -9.05
C VAL A 53 -4.32 -6.60 -8.84
N GLY A 54 -5.39 -6.42 -8.06
CA GLY A 54 -5.88 -5.10 -7.66
C GLY A 54 -4.83 -4.29 -6.88
N HIS A 55 -4.22 -4.89 -5.86
CA HIS A 55 -3.20 -4.24 -5.05
C HIS A 55 -1.98 -3.82 -5.86
N VAL A 56 -1.50 -4.69 -6.78
CA VAL A 56 -0.36 -4.37 -7.66
C VAL A 56 -0.66 -3.17 -8.55
N ARG A 57 -1.80 -3.18 -9.24
CA ARG A 57 -2.19 -2.08 -10.15
C ARG A 57 -2.31 -0.74 -9.43
N ASP A 58 -2.83 -0.77 -8.21
CA ASP A 58 -2.97 0.43 -7.41
C ASP A 58 -1.63 0.94 -6.88
N ALA A 59 -0.73 0.04 -6.49
CA ALA A 59 0.64 0.39 -6.11
C ALA A 59 1.39 1.05 -7.28
N GLU A 60 1.30 0.47 -8.48
CA GLU A 60 1.88 1.04 -9.70
C GLU A 60 1.36 2.46 -9.98
N ARG A 61 0.05 2.68 -9.83
CA ARG A 61 -0.56 3.99 -10.00
C ARG A 61 -0.05 5.00 -8.96
N LEU A 62 -0.02 4.61 -7.69
CA LEU A 62 0.48 5.47 -6.62
C LEU A 62 1.94 5.88 -6.85
N LEU A 63 2.78 4.94 -7.29
CA LEU A 63 4.17 5.20 -7.64
C LEU A 63 4.29 6.16 -8.83
N ALA A 64 3.50 5.96 -9.89
CA ALA A 64 3.51 6.85 -11.06
C ALA A 64 3.05 8.28 -10.72
N GLU A 65 2.01 8.42 -9.90
CA GLU A 65 1.55 9.72 -9.40
C GLU A 65 2.62 10.42 -8.56
N THR A 66 3.30 9.66 -7.70
CA THR A 66 4.39 10.17 -6.87
C THR A 66 5.58 10.60 -7.72
N GLU A 67 5.97 9.79 -8.72
CA GLU A 67 7.06 10.11 -9.65
C GLU A 67 6.74 11.39 -10.43
N LEU A 68 5.54 11.52 -10.98
CA LEU A 68 5.10 12.73 -11.68
C LEU A 68 5.19 13.94 -10.75
N ARG A 69 4.76 13.81 -9.49
CA ARG A 69 4.83 14.89 -8.52
C ARG A 69 6.27 15.28 -8.18
N VAL A 70 7.17 14.32 -8.08
CA VAL A 70 8.61 14.58 -7.90
C VAL A 70 9.19 15.31 -9.12
N GLN A 71 8.85 14.90 -10.33
CA GLN A 71 9.29 15.56 -11.57
C GLN A 71 8.80 17.02 -11.65
N GLU A 72 7.55 17.30 -11.26
CA GLU A 72 7.01 18.66 -11.19
C GLU A 72 7.78 19.53 -10.19
N LEU A 73 8.16 18.97 -9.04
CA LEU A 73 8.86 19.70 -7.98
C LEU A 73 10.32 19.98 -8.33
N LEU A 74 11.00 19.05 -9.01
CA LEU A 74 12.40 19.20 -9.42
C LEU A 74 12.57 20.08 -10.68
N GLY A 75 11.47 20.34 -11.42
CA GLY A 75 11.53 21.02 -12.71
C GLY A 75 12.08 20.10 -13.79
N SER A 76 11.67 20.32 -15.05
CA SER A 76 11.91 19.43 -16.21
C SER A 76 13.38 19.28 -16.66
N GLY A 77 14.36 19.49 -15.78
CA GLY A 77 15.79 19.51 -16.09
C GLY A 77 16.70 18.63 -15.23
N ASP A 78 16.29 18.19 -14.03
CA ASP A 78 17.23 17.62 -13.04
C ASP A 78 16.83 16.23 -12.51
N VAL A 79 16.09 15.44 -13.28
CA VAL A 79 16.00 13.99 -13.04
C VAL A 79 16.98 13.30 -13.99
N GLU A 80 18.28 13.51 -13.77
CA GLU A 80 19.24 12.48 -14.14
C GLU A 80 18.85 11.27 -13.31
N VAL A 81 18.20 10.31 -13.98
CA VAL A 81 17.90 8.97 -13.51
C VAL A 81 19.07 8.52 -12.63
N MET A 82 18.89 8.55 -11.30
CA MET A 82 19.81 7.87 -10.40
C MET A 82 19.69 6.40 -10.80
N GLY A 83 20.63 5.97 -11.61
CA GLY A 83 20.71 4.62 -12.13
C GLY A 83 20.67 3.65 -10.97
N LEU A 84 19.54 2.98 -10.82
CA LEU A 84 19.48 1.69 -10.17
C LEU A 84 19.78 0.67 -11.27
N ASP A 85 21.07 0.53 -11.58
CA ASP A 85 21.59 -0.69 -12.20
C ASP A 85 21.94 -1.74 -11.13
#